data_AF-A0A2S3GXH1-F1
#
_entry.id   AF-A0A2S3GXH1-F1
#
_cell.length_a   1.000
_cell.length_b   1.000
_cell.length_c   1.000
_cell.angle_alpha   90.00
_cell.angle_beta   90.00
_cell.angle_gamma   90.00
#
_symmetry.space_group_name_H-M   'P 1'
#
loop_
_entity.id
_entity.type
_entity.pdbx_description
1 polymer ?
#
loop_
_entity_poly.entity_id
_entity_poly.type
_entity_poly.pdbx_seq_one_letter_code
_entity_poly.pdbx_strand_id
1 'polypeptide(L)'
;MRRLWWVCGVGYWVQGFRCFPWLALNFHLARGLSLSPVALQLVQNAGNLPLVAKPLFGVLSDAVYIGRAHRLPYISIGALLQLIAWGTLAIIPVTGDTFPTQMACILVGNLGASVTEVVSDAVVTEFSRTQKAGVLQSYAFIALAAGSLLGNLSGGYVLLKTQEPKIMFTAFSVLLGFQLALSLGTKETLPSTPRNTRSRLVTSSLAANLRKQFSNLMMAISEERIFYPLAWIMTSFAVVPILSGTMFCFQTQYLKLDPSIIGLSKVVGQVMVLSLTVLYNRYLKRIPLRHLIAGVQMLYAVAVLSDLVLVKQINLMLGIPNEIHVLCFSALAEAIAQFKVLPFSVLLSSLCPPGCEGSLFAFFTSGLVFSAILSGVFGVGLSTLIGVSSVDYSTLPLGILLQSLAALLPLGWISFLPEKWTADEKVVMQR
;
A
#
# COMPACT_ATOMS: atom_id res chain seq x y z
N MET A 1 -13.88 -13.01 19.84
CA MET A 1 -13.57 -11.65 19.33
C MET A 1 -12.19 -11.10 19.70
N ARG A 2 -11.80 -10.93 20.98
CA ARG A 2 -10.49 -10.32 21.35
C ARG A 2 -9.26 -11.00 20.69
N ARG A 3 -9.31 -12.32 20.47
CA ARG A 3 -8.25 -13.09 19.79
C ARG A 3 -8.15 -12.84 18.29
N LEU A 4 -9.28 -12.67 17.58
CA LEU A 4 -9.28 -12.36 16.13
C LEU A 4 -8.65 -10.99 15.87
N TRP A 5 -8.89 -10.04 16.78
CA TRP A 5 -8.33 -8.71 16.71
C TRP A 5 -6.80 -8.71 16.85
N TRP A 6 -6.26 -9.55 17.75
CA TRP A 6 -4.81 -9.77 17.84
C TRP A 6 -4.22 -10.33 16.55
N VAL A 7 -4.90 -11.30 15.91
CA VAL A 7 -4.45 -11.86 14.62
C VAL A 7 -4.45 -10.79 13.53
N CYS A 8 -5.48 -9.94 13.47
CA CYS A 8 -5.55 -8.85 12.47
C CYS A 8 -4.48 -7.78 12.73
N GLY A 9 -4.26 -7.39 14.00
CA GLY A 9 -3.23 -6.42 14.37
C GLY A 9 -1.82 -6.92 14.03
N VAL A 10 -1.51 -8.18 14.34
CA VAL A 10 -0.26 -8.83 13.91
C VAL A 10 -0.20 -8.90 12.38
N GLY A 11 -1.33 -9.20 11.72
CA GLY A 11 -1.43 -9.19 10.26
C GLY A 11 -1.02 -7.86 9.64
N TYR A 12 -1.60 -6.73 10.08
CA TYR A 12 -1.22 -5.39 9.61
C TYR A 12 0.26 -5.08 9.86
N TRP A 13 0.77 -5.49 11.03
CA TRP A 13 2.17 -5.29 11.36
C TRP A 13 3.10 -6.08 10.42
N VAL A 14 2.79 -7.35 10.15
CA VAL A 14 3.56 -8.18 9.20
C VAL A 14 3.49 -7.61 7.78
N GLN A 15 2.31 -7.13 7.35
CA GLN A 15 2.16 -6.47 6.04
C GLN A 15 2.95 -5.16 5.97
N GLY A 16 3.01 -4.39 7.06
CA GLY A 16 3.90 -3.24 7.18
C GLY A 16 5.38 -3.63 7.07
N PHE A 17 5.77 -4.70 7.77
CA PHE A 17 7.14 -5.24 7.76
C PHE A 17 7.55 -5.80 6.39
N ARG A 18 6.62 -6.05 5.46
CA ARG A 18 6.89 -6.48 4.08
C ARG A 18 7.84 -5.56 3.32
N CYS A 19 8.03 -4.31 3.73
CA CYS A 19 9.06 -3.43 3.16
C CYS A 19 10.49 -3.98 3.38
N PHE A 20 10.72 -4.80 4.41
CA PHE A 20 12.00 -5.46 4.69
C PHE A 20 12.44 -6.34 3.51
N PRO A 21 11.75 -7.45 3.17
CA PRO A 21 12.15 -8.27 2.03
C PRO A 21 11.98 -7.51 0.70
N TRP A 22 11.07 -6.54 0.60
CA TRP A 22 10.91 -5.74 -0.62
C TRP A 22 12.13 -4.86 -0.92
N LEU A 23 12.74 -4.26 0.10
CA LEU A 23 13.99 -3.53 -0.04
C LEU A 23 15.11 -4.45 -0.54
N ALA A 24 15.23 -5.65 0.05
CA ALA A 24 16.19 -6.66 -0.39
C ALA A 24 15.97 -7.06 -1.86
N LEU A 25 14.70 -7.24 -2.25
CA LEU A 25 14.32 -7.56 -3.61
C LEU A 25 14.73 -6.45 -4.59
N ASN A 26 14.57 -5.17 -4.23
CA ASN A 26 15.00 -4.06 -5.07
C ASN A 26 16.52 -4.06 -5.30
N PHE A 27 17.31 -4.31 -4.25
CA PHE A 27 18.76 -4.46 -4.39
C PHE A 27 19.15 -5.71 -5.18
N HIS A 28 18.47 -6.83 -4.98
CA HIS A 28 18.66 -8.06 -5.74
C HIS A 28 18.43 -7.85 -7.24
N LEU A 29 17.31 -7.22 -7.61
CA LEU A 29 16.96 -6.93 -9.00
C LEU A 29 17.90 -5.90 -9.62
N ALA A 30 18.28 -4.85 -8.88
CA ALA A 30 19.12 -3.77 -9.40
C ALA A 30 20.62 -4.12 -9.47
N ARG A 31 21.16 -4.83 -8.48
CA ARG A 31 22.60 -5.18 -8.41
C ARG A 31 22.87 -6.61 -8.84
N GLY A 32 22.06 -7.57 -8.39
CA GLY A 32 22.25 -9.00 -8.71
C GLY A 32 21.94 -9.31 -10.18
N LEU A 33 20.80 -8.82 -10.68
CA LEU A 33 20.40 -9.01 -12.08
C LEU A 33 20.77 -7.84 -12.99
N SER A 34 21.37 -6.77 -12.45
CA SER A 34 21.77 -5.58 -13.21
C SER A 34 20.66 -5.00 -14.09
N LEU A 35 19.40 -5.05 -13.62
CA LEU A 35 18.27 -4.54 -14.40
C LEU A 35 18.41 -3.02 -14.60
N SER A 36 18.03 -2.57 -15.81
CA SER A 36 17.93 -1.14 -16.09
C SER A 36 16.85 -0.48 -15.22
N PRO A 37 16.89 0.84 -15.00
CA PRO A 37 15.93 1.49 -14.10
C PRO A 37 14.47 1.34 -14.58
N VAL A 38 14.28 1.34 -15.90
CA VAL A 38 13.00 1.07 -16.56
C VAL A 38 12.55 -0.38 -16.32
N ALA A 39 13.43 -1.36 -16.53
CA ALA A 39 13.10 -2.77 -16.34
C ALA A 39 12.78 -3.06 -14.86
N LEU A 40 13.57 -2.52 -13.93
CA LEU A 40 13.32 -2.63 -12.49
C LEU A 40 11.92 -2.12 -12.12
N GLN A 41 11.54 -0.95 -12.61
CA GLN A 41 10.25 -0.35 -12.32
C GLN A 41 9.09 -1.16 -12.94
N LEU A 42 9.25 -1.69 -14.16
CA LEU A 42 8.28 -2.58 -14.77
C LEU A 42 8.07 -3.85 -13.94
N VAL A 43 9.15 -4.48 -13.48
CA VAL A 43 9.07 -5.69 -12.64
C VAL A 43 8.39 -5.40 -11.31
N GLN A 44 8.70 -4.28 -10.66
CA GLN A 44 8.02 -3.86 -9.42
C GLN A 44 6.51 -3.67 -9.62
N ASN A 45 6.11 -2.98 -10.70
CA ASN A 45 4.70 -2.73 -11.00
C ASN A 45 3.96 -4.00 -11.39
N ALA A 46 4.55 -4.84 -12.26
CA ALA A 46 4.01 -6.14 -12.63
C ALA A 46 3.87 -7.04 -11.40
N GLY A 47 4.85 -6.99 -10.49
CA GLY A 47 4.84 -7.76 -9.25
C GLY A 47 3.66 -7.40 -8.35
N ASN A 48 3.24 -6.14 -8.34
CA ASN A 48 2.12 -5.65 -7.53
C ASN A 48 0.74 -5.90 -8.18
N LEU A 49 0.65 -6.35 -9.43
CA LEU A 49 -0.61 -6.58 -10.13
C LEU A 49 -1.62 -7.48 -9.36
N PRO A 50 -1.21 -8.54 -8.66
CA PRO A 50 -2.13 -9.37 -7.87
C PRO A 50 -2.89 -8.60 -6.78
N LEU A 51 -2.33 -7.50 -6.27
CA LEU A 51 -2.97 -6.65 -5.25
C LEU A 51 -4.17 -5.85 -5.80
N VAL A 52 -4.44 -5.88 -7.11
CA VAL A 52 -5.64 -5.29 -7.74
C VAL A 52 -6.85 -6.22 -7.63
N ALA A 53 -6.64 -7.51 -7.36
CA ALA A 53 -7.72 -8.50 -7.27
C ALA A 53 -8.45 -8.47 -5.91
N LYS A 54 -8.23 -7.47 -5.06
CA LYS A 54 -8.85 -7.40 -3.71
C LYS A 54 -10.37 -7.52 -3.71
N PRO A 55 -11.14 -6.88 -4.63
CA PRO A 55 -12.59 -7.00 -4.63
C PRO A 55 -13.05 -8.44 -4.85
N LEU A 56 -12.32 -9.22 -5.65
CA LEU A 56 -12.62 -10.63 -5.89
C LEU A 56 -12.48 -11.44 -4.60
N PHE A 57 -11.40 -11.21 -3.85
CA PHE A 57 -11.18 -11.88 -2.56
C PHE A 57 -12.12 -11.39 -1.47
N GLY A 58 -12.53 -10.12 -1.50
CA GLY A 58 -13.51 -9.55 -0.58
C GLY A 58 -14.84 -10.26 -0.71
N VAL A 59 -15.38 -10.27 -1.94
CA VAL A 59 -16.64 -10.95 -2.28
C VAL A 59 -16.54 -12.46 -2.00
N LEU A 60 -15.42 -13.11 -2.34
CA LEU A 60 -15.23 -14.54 -2.05
C LEU A 60 -15.26 -14.82 -0.54
N SER A 61 -14.54 -14.02 0.24
CA SER A 61 -14.47 -14.17 1.70
C SER A 61 -15.79 -13.87 2.40
N ASP A 62 -16.66 -13.06 1.80
CA ASP A 62 -18.01 -12.74 2.27
C ASP A 62 -19.03 -13.83 1.88
N ALA A 63 -18.83 -14.53 0.77
CA ALA A 63 -19.79 -15.49 0.23
C ALA A 63 -19.55 -16.94 0.69
N VAL A 64 -18.28 -17.32 0.95
CA VAL A 64 -17.90 -18.71 1.20
C VAL A 64 -17.34 -18.88 2.61
N TYR A 65 -18.01 -19.73 3.40
CA TYR A 65 -17.50 -20.18 4.70
C TYR A 65 -16.64 -21.42 4.49
N ILE A 66 -15.43 -21.42 5.06
CA ILE A 66 -14.53 -22.57 5.00
C ILE A 66 -14.61 -23.30 6.34
N GLY A 67 -15.32 -24.43 6.35
CA GLY A 67 -15.59 -25.21 7.56
C GLY A 67 -16.56 -24.49 8.50
N ARG A 68 -16.16 -24.24 9.75
CA ARG A 68 -16.96 -23.50 10.76
C ARG A 68 -16.49 -22.06 10.97
N ALA A 69 -15.51 -21.61 10.21
CA ALA A 69 -14.85 -20.30 10.35
C ALA A 69 -15.13 -19.44 9.12
N HIS A 70 -15.20 -18.13 9.31
CA HIS A 70 -15.58 -17.18 8.27
C HIS A 70 -14.34 -16.46 7.72
N ARG A 71 -13.55 -15.81 8.58
CA ARG A 71 -12.44 -14.93 8.14
C ARG A 71 -11.07 -15.59 8.29
N LEU A 72 -10.86 -16.32 9.37
CA LEU A 72 -9.55 -16.85 9.74
C LEU A 72 -8.92 -17.80 8.69
N PRO A 73 -9.67 -18.68 8.00
CA PRO A 73 -9.09 -19.58 7.00
C PRO A 73 -8.44 -18.83 5.84
N TYR A 74 -9.02 -17.70 5.41
CA TYR A 74 -8.46 -16.88 4.35
C TYR A 74 -7.16 -16.19 4.75
N ILE A 75 -7.06 -15.74 6.01
CA ILE A 75 -5.80 -15.21 6.57
C ILE A 75 -4.72 -16.30 6.53
N SER A 76 -5.04 -17.53 6.93
CA SER A 76 -4.12 -18.66 6.88
C SER A 76 -3.69 -19.02 5.46
N ILE A 77 -4.63 -19.05 4.49
CA ILE A 77 -4.31 -19.31 3.08
C ILE A 77 -3.38 -18.23 2.53
N GLY A 78 -3.68 -16.94 2.77
CA GLY A 78 -2.85 -15.83 2.33
C GLY A 78 -1.45 -15.85 2.95
N ALA A 79 -1.33 -16.20 4.23
CA ALA A 79 -0.05 -16.34 4.92
C ALA A 79 0.76 -17.54 4.38
N LEU A 80 0.11 -18.66 4.07
CA LEU A 80 0.74 -19.83 3.47
C LEU A 80 1.28 -19.55 2.07
N LEU A 81 0.51 -18.87 1.22
CA LEU A 81 0.97 -18.45 -0.11
C LEU A 81 2.20 -17.55 -0.04
N GLN A 82 2.19 -16.57 0.88
CA GLN A 82 3.35 -15.73 1.15
C GLN A 82 4.55 -16.54 1.64
N LEU A 83 4.34 -17.48 2.57
CA LEU A 83 5.41 -18.32 3.12
C LEU A 83 6.09 -19.15 2.03
N ILE A 84 5.31 -19.79 1.16
CA ILE A 84 5.82 -20.57 0.03
C ILE A 84 6.60 -19.66 -0.92
N ALA A 85 6.05 -18.50 -1.27
CA ALA A 85 6.68 -17.55 -2.18
C ALA A 85 8.04 -17.03 -1.67
N TRP A 86 8.06 -16.44 -0.48
CA TRP A 86 9.28 -15.87 0.10
C TRP A 86 10.28 -16.95 0.54
N GLY A 87 9.80 -18.11 0.98
CA GLY A 87 10.65 -19.25 1.33
C GLY A 87 11.36 -19.81 0.10
N THR A 88 10.66 -19.88 -1.04
CA THR A 88 11.27 -20.30 -2.31
C THR A 88 12.29 -19.27 -2.80
N LEU A 89 11.99 -17.97 -2.71
CA LEU A 89 12.95 -16.90 -3.04
C LEU A 89 14.22 -16.94 -2.20
N ALA A 90 14.14 -17.41 -0.94
CA ALA A 90 15.32 -17.56 -0.09
C ALA A 90 16.28 -18.66 -0.57
N ILE A 91 15.77 -19.69 -1.26
CA ILE A 91 16.53 -20.86 -1.68
C ILE A 91 17.09 -20.68 -3.10
N ILE A 92 16.32 -20.10 -4.01
CA ILE A 92 16.67 -19.98 -5.43
C ILE A 92 17.97 -19.18 -5.62
N PRO A 93 18.88 -19.61 -6.52
CA PRO A 93 20.11 -18.89 -6.82
C PRO A 93 19.84 -17.55 -7.53
N VAL A 94 20.78 -16.61 -7.38
CA VAL A 94 20.69 -15.27 -7.97
C VAL A 94 21.23 -15.31 -9.40
N THR A 95 20.47 -15.92 -10.32
CA THR A 95 20.86 -16.01 -11.75
C THR A 95 19.72 -15.60 -12.66
N GLY A 96 20.07 -15.05 -13.84
CA GLY A 96 19.10 -14.59 -14.85
C GLY A 96 18.11 -15.67 -15.28
N ASP A 97 18.55 -16.93 -15.37
CA ASP A 97 17.70 -18.06 -15.80
C ASP A 97 16.56 -18.37 -14.82
N THR A 98 16.71 -17.98 -13.55
CA THR A 98 15.68 -18.18 -12.52
C THR A 98 14.69 -17.01 -12.42
N PHE A 99 14.87 -15.96 -13.23
CA PHE A 99 14.02 -14.77 -13.20
C PHE A 99 12.51 -15.08 -13.37
N PRO A 100 12.07 -15.97 -14.29
CA PRO A 100 10.65 -16.32 -14.39
C PRO A 100 10.09 -16.94 -13.10
N THR A 101 10.87 -17.79 -12.45
CA THR A 101 10.50 -18.41 -11.17
C THR A 101 10.45 -17.37 -10.05
N GLN A 102 11.43 -16.46 -10.00
CA GLN A 102 11.42 -15.33 -9.05
C GLN A 102 10.18 -14.45 -9.24
N MET A 103 9.82 -14.15 -10.49
CA MET A 103 8.62 -13.40 -10.82
C MET A 103 7.35 -14.13 -10.39
N ALA A 104 7.26 -15.43 -10.65
CA ALA A 104 6.14 -16.26 -10.18
C ALA A 104 6.02 -16.23 -8.65
N CYS A 105 7.13 -16.33 -7.91
CA CYS A 105 7.13 -16.19 -6.45
C CYS A 105 6.65 -14.79 -6.01
N ILE A 106 7.11 -13.70 -6.64
CA ILE A 106 6.65 -12.34 -6.33
C ILE A 106 5.13 -12.22 -6.52
N LEU A 107 4.61 -12.75 -7.63
CA LEU A 107 3.18 -12.72 -7.93
C LEU A 107 2.37 -13.53 -6.90
N VAL A 108 2.81 -14.75 -6.57
CA VAL A 108 2.16 -15.60 -5.56
C VAL A 108 2.22 -14.97 -4.18
N GLY A 109 3.35 -14.35 -3.82
CA GLY A 109 3.52 -13.64 -2.55
C GLY A 109 2.57 -12.45 -2.44
N ASN A 110 2.48 -11.62 -3.48
CA ASN A 110 1.56 -10.47 -3.50
C ASN A 110 0.08 -10.90 -3.60
N LEU A 111 -0.22 -12.03 -4.23
CA LEU A 111 -1.55 -12.64 -4.20
C LEU A 111 -1.95 -13.02 -2.77
N GLY A 112 -1.04 -13.71 -2.06
CA GLY A 112 -1.25 -14.08 -0.67
C GLY A 112 -1.42 -12.87 0.25
N ALA A 113 -0.59 -11.83 0.05
CA ALA A 113 -0.72 -10.56 0.77
C ALA A 113 -2.08 -9.91 0.51
N SER A 114 -2.54 -9.88 -0.75
CA SER A 114 -3.85 -9.35 -1.13
C SER A 114 -4.99 -10.05 -0.38
N VAL A 115 -4.95 -11.38 -0.27
CA VAL A 115 -5.97 -12.15 0.45
C VAL A 115 -5.97 -11.79 1.94
N THR A 116 -4.79 -11.76 2.57
CA THR A 116 -4.67 -11.44 4.00
C THR A 116 -5.09 -10.01 4.33
N GLU A 117 -4.71 -9.04 3.49
CA GLU A 117 -5.06 -7.62 3.67
C GLU A 117 -6.57 -7.41 3.60
N VAL A 118 -7.21 -7.95 2.56
CA VAL A 118 -8.66 -7.76 2.35
C VAL A 118 -9.49 -8.30 3.49
N VAL A 119 -9.12 -9.47 4.01
CA VAL A 119 -9.84 -10.07 5.12
C VAL A 119 -9.61 -9.27 6.40
N SER A 120 -8.40 -8.76 6.61
CA SER A 120 -8.08 -7.88 7.75
C SER A 120 -8.84 -6.56 7.67
N ASP A 121 -8.93 -5.97 6.47
CA ASP A 121 -9.70 -4.74 6.19
C ASP A 121 -11.20 -4.96 6.40
N ALA A 122 -11.74 -6.09 5.94
CA ALA A 122 -13.14 -6.45 6.17
C ALA A 122 -13.45 -6.58 7.67
N VAL A 123 -12.55 -7.22 8.43
CA VAL A 123 -12.69 -7.33 9.89
C VAL A 123 -12.63 -5.95 10.55
N VAL A 124 -11.65 -5.11 10.21
CA VAL A 124 -11.53 -3.75 10.74
C VAL A 124 -12.74 -2.89 10.41
N THR A 125 -13.23 -2.93 9.17
CA THR A 125 -14.38 -2.13 8.74
C THR A 125 -15.67 -2.55 9.45
N GLU A 126 -15.90 -3.85 9.63
CA GLU A 126 -17.05 -4.37 10.39
C GLU A 126 -17.04 -3.88 11.84
N PHE A 127 -15.89 -3.94 12.52
CA PHE A 127 -15.76 -3.46 13.90
C PHE A 127 -15.80 -1.93 14.03
N SER A 128 -15.38 -1.20 13.00
CA SER A 128 -15.36 0.27 13.02
C SER A 128 -16.75 0.88 13.23
N ARG A 129 -17.84 0.14 12.99
CA ARG A 129 -19.22 0.60 13.24
C ARG A 129 -19.58 0.69 14.72
N THR A 130 -18.90 -0.10 15.55
CA THR A 130 -19.11 -0.13 17.01
C THR A 130 -18.27 0.92 17.75
N GLN A 131 -17.41 1.64 17.03
CA GLN A 131 -16.43 2.57 17.57
C GLN A 131 -16.57 3.94 16.90
N LYS A 132 -15.93 4.96 17.48
CA LYS A 132 -15.86 6.29 16.86
C LYS A 132 -15.18 6.22 15.49
N ALA A 133 -15.70 7.01 14.55
CA ALA A 133 -15.18 7.08 13.18
C ALA A 133 -13.67 7.36 13.14
N GLY A 134 -12.94 6.63 12.31
CA GLY A 134 -11.52 6.86 12.06
C GLY A 134 -10.56 6.31 13.12
N VAL A 135 -11.04 5.94 14.32
CA VAL A 135 -10.18 5.41 15.39
C VAL A 135 -9.56 4.08 14.97
N LEU A 136 -10.39 3.16 14.46
CA LEU A 136 -9.93 1.81 14.13
C LEU A 136 -9.07 1.78 12.85
N GLN A 137 -9.42 2.60 11.85
CA GLN A 137 -8.59 2.82 10.66
C GLN A 137 -7.21 3.41 11.05
N SER A 138 -7.19 4.37 11.98
CA SER A 138 -5.93 4.93 12.50
C SER A 138 -5.09 3.88 13.22
N TYR A 139 -5.69 2.98 14.00
CA TYR A 139 -4.96 1.87 14.64
C TYR A 139 -4.33 0.91 13.61
N ALA A 140 -5.06 0.55 12.55
CA ALA A 140 -4.52 -0.27 11.47
C ALA A 140 -3.33 0.41 10.78
N PHE A 141 -3.45 1.72 10.48
CA PHE A 141 -2.36 2.53 9.93
C PHE A 141 -1.14 2.60 10.85
N ILE A 142 -1.34 2.74 12.16
CA ILE A 142 -0.25 2.74 13.15
C ILE A 142 0.45 1.38 13.18
N ALA A 143 -0.29 0.27 13.18
CA ALA A 143 0.29 -1.07 13.17
C ALA A 143 1.12 -1.32 11.89
N LEU A 144 0.61 -0.91 10.74
CA LEU A 144 1.30 -0.99 9.46
C LEU A 144 2.58 -0.14 9.47
N ALA A 145 2.50 1.12 9.87
CA ALA A 145 3.66 2.02 9.94
C ALA A 145 4.72 1.53 10.95
N ALA A 146 4.32 0.95 12.09
CA ALA A 146 5.24 0.35 13.05
C ALA A 146 5.99 -0.85 12.47
N GLY A 147 5.30 -1.71 11.71
CA GLY A 147 5.94 -2.80 10.96
C GLY A 147 6.92 -2.28 9.92
N SER A 148 6.52 -1.25 9.15
CA SER A 148 7.36 -0.64 8.12
C SER A 148 8.58 0.09 8.68
N LEU A 149 8.47 0.70 9.86
CA LEU A 149 9.58 1.32 10.56
C LEU A 149 10.65 0.27 10.90
N LEU A 150 10.25 -0.83 11.56
CA LEU A 150 11.17 -1.90 11.90
C LEU A 150 11.74 -2.57 10.65
N GLY A 151 10.91 -2.79 9.63
CA GLY A 151 11.33 -3.43 8.38
C GLY A 151 12.34 -2.61 7.59
N ASN A 152 12.13 -1.29 7.44
CA ASN A 152 13.09 -0.44 6.74
C ASN A 152 14.40 -0.25 7.54
N LEU A 153 14.31 -0.09 8.86
CA LEU A 153 15.48 0.05 9.73
C LEU A 153 16.36 -1.20 9.72
N SER A 154 15.75 -2.36 10.01
CA SER A 154 16.47 -3.62 10.02
C SER A 154 16.94 -4.02 8.62
N GLY A 155 16.17 -3.72 7.58
CA GLY A 155 16.52 -4.07 6.21
C GLY A 155 17.72 -3.29 5.69
N GLY A 156 17.76 -1.98 5.93
CA GLY A 156 18.93 -1.16 5.60
C GLY A 156 20.19 -1.61 6.33
N TYR A 157 20.06 -1.99 7.62
CA TYR A 157 21.18 -2.49 8.41
C TYR A 157 21.70 -3.86 7.93
N VAL A 158 20.81 -4.82 7.66
CA VAL A 158 21.18 -6.16 7.19
C VAL A 158 21.85 -6.09 5.82
N LEU A 159 21.32 -5.28 4.90
CA LEU A 159 21.91 -5.09 3.57
C LEU A 159 23.30 -4.47 3.65
N LEU A 160 23.52 -3.53 4.56
CA LEU A 160 24.84 -2.92 4.76
C LEU A 160 25.86 -3.97 5.22
N LYS A 161 25.50 -4.83 6.18
CA LYS A 161 26.44 -5.76 6.81
C LYS A 161 26.69 -7.03 6.01
N THR A 162 25.66 -7.57 5.39
CA THR A 162 25.72 -8.91 4.76
C THR A 162 25.76 -8.85 3.24
N GLN A 163 25.26 -7.76 2.63
CA GLN A 163 25.07 -7.61 1.18
C GLN A 163 24.28 -8.76 0.51
N GLU A 164 23.67 -9.66 1.29
CA GLU A 164 22.96 -10.84 0.82
C GLU A 164 21.44 -10.70 1.03
N PRO A 165 20.65 -10.51 -0.04
CA PRO A 165 19.19 -10.42 0.04
C PRO A 165 18.50 -11.66 0.63
N LYS A 166 19.13 -12.83 0.49
CA LYS A 166 18.56 -14.13 0.90
C LYS A 166 18.27 -14.22 2.39
N ILE A 167 19.14 -13.68 3.24
CA ILE A 167 18.95 -13.67 4.70
C ILE A 167 17.63 -12.98 5.05
N MET A 168 17.30 -11.91 4.32
CA MET A 168 16.09 -11.14 4.54
C MET A 168 14.83 -11.90 4.07
N PHE A 169 14.91 -12.61 2.94
CA PHE A 169 13.84 -13.48 2.47
C PHE A 169 13.58 -14.62 3.47
N THR A 170 14.62 -15.25 4.00
CA THR A 170 14.51 -16.29 5.04
C THR A 170 13.86 -15.75 6.31
N ALA A 171 14.35 -14.61 6.82
CA ALA A 171 13.81 -14.00 8.04
C ALA A 171 12.33 -13.61 7.88
N PHE A 172 11.93 -13.07 6.73
CA PHE A 172 10.53 -12.78 6.45
C PHE A 172 9.67 -14.04 6.34
N SER A 173 10.22 -15.11 5.75
CA SER A 173 9.54 -16.42 5.68
C SER A 173 9.30 -17.00 7.07
N VAL A 174 10.26 -16.90 7.99
CA VAL A 174 10.09 -17.31 9.39
C VAL A 174 8.97 -16.50 10.07
N LEU A 175 8.92 -15.18 9.84
CA LEU A 175 7.86 -14.32 10.36
C LEU A 175 6.47 -14.71 9.82
N LEU A 176 6.38 -15.04 8.52
CA LEU A 176 5.14 -15.54 7.90
C LEU A 176 4.72 -16.90 8.47
N GLY A 177 5.69 -17.78 8.75
CA GLY A 177 5.45 -19.05 9.44
C GLY A 177 4.86 -18.85 10.83
N PHE A 178 5.37 -17.85 11.57
CA PHE A 178 4.79 -17.46 12.86
C PHE A 178 3.36 -16.90 12.72
N GLN A 179 3.11 -16.02 11.74
CA GLN A 179 1.76 -15.53 11.47
C GLN A 179 0.78 -16.67 11.12
N LEU A 180 1.23 -17.62 10.30
CA LEU A 180 0.46 -18.81 9.93
C LEU A 180 0.12 -19.65 11.18
N ALA A 181 1.11 -19.95 12.02
CA ALA A 181 0.91 -20.69 13.27
C ALA A 181 -0.06 -19.97 14.21
N LEU A 182 0.05 -18.64 14.35
CA LEU A 182 -0.87 -17.83 15.13
C LEU A 182 -2.30 -17.94 14.57
N SER A 183 -2.46 -17.82 13.25
CA SER A 183 -3.77 -17.91 12.60
C SER A 183 -4.42 -19.29 12.84
N LEU A 184 -3.67 -20.39 12.64
CA LEU A 184 -4.17 -21.76 12.82
C LEU A 184 -4.45 -22.10 14.30
N GLY A 185 -3.68 -21.54 15.23
CA GLY A 185 -3.84 -21.74 16.68
C GLY A 185 -5.02 -20.99 17.28
N THR A 186 -5.56 -19.99 16.59
CA THR A 186 -6.75 -19.26 17.05
C THR A 186 -8.04 -19.95 16.62
N LYS A 187 -9.01 -20.05 17.54
CA LYS A 187 -10.37 -20.50 17.21
C LYS A 187 -11.26 -19.28 17.05
N GLU A 188 -11.95 -19.19 15.91
CA GLU A 188 -12.95 -18.16 15.67
C GLU A 188 -14.19 -18.46 16.54
N THR A 189 -14.41 -17.66 17.59
CA THR A 189 -15.66 -17.70 18.36
C THR A 189 -16.69 -16.83 17.65
N LEU A 190 -17.68 -17.47 17.02
CA LEU A 190 -18.81 -16.78 16.39
C LEU A 190 -19.51 -15.87 17.42
N PRO A 191 -19.88 -14.63 17.07
CA PRO A 191 -21.02 -13.99 17.72
C PRO A 191 -22.25 -14.86 17.48
N SER A 192 -22.87 -15.30 18.58
CA SER A 192 -24.13 -16.03 18.58
C SER A 192 -25.20 -15.22 17.83
N THR A 193 -25.47 -15.60 16.59
CA THR A 193 -26.63 -15.17 15.80
C THR A 193 -27.41 -16.45 15.45
N PRO A 194 -28.75 -16.44 15.50
CA PRO A 194 -29.52 -17.60 15.88
C PRO A 194 -29.48 -18.71 14.83
N ARG A 195 -29.63 -19.91 15.36
CA ARG A 195 -29.77 -21.25 14.77
C ARG A 195 -30.86 -21.35 13.67
N ASN A 196 -30.83 -20.51 12.64
CA ASN A 196 -31.82 -20.53 11.54
C ASN A 196 -31.21 -20.57 10.12
N THR A 197 -29.89 -20.68 9.98
CA THR A 197 -29.22 -20.70 8.67
C THR A 197 -28.84 -22.11 8.18
N ARG A 198 -29.49 -23.18 8.67
CA ARG A 198 -29.31 -24.53 8.11
C ARG A 198 -30.29 -24.89 6.98
N SER A 199 -31.38 -24.14 6.81
CA SER A 199 -32.42 -24.47 5.83
C SER A 199 -32.47 -23.56 4.58
N ARG A 200 -31.61 -22.53 4.49
CA ARG A 200 -31.58 -21.60 3.33
C ARG A 200 -30.34 -21.74 2.43
N LEU A 201 -29.40 -22.61 2.76
CA LEU A 201 -28.05 -22.64 2.16
C LEU A 201 -27.90 -23.54 0.93
N VAL A 202 -28.97 -24.21 0.45
CA VAL A 202 -28.85 -25.22 -0.62
C VAL A 202 -29.48 -24.81 -1.96
N THR A 203 -30.19 -23.68 -2.08
CA THR A 203 -30.97 -23.38 -3.31
C THR A 203 -30.86 -21.97 -3.90
N SER A 204 -30.01 -21.08 -3.39
CA SER A 204 -29.55 -19.91 -4.18
C SER A 204 -28.17 -20.23 -4.73
N SER A 205 -28.00 -20.34 -6.05
CA SER A 205 -26.70 -20.64 -6.65
C SER A 205 -25.64 -19.65 -6.13
N LEU A 206 -24.45 -20.14 -5.79
CA LEU A 206 -23.34 -19.29 -5.33
C LEU A 206 -23.14 -18.09 -6.27
N ALA A 207 -23.30 -18.32 -7.58
CA ALA A 207 -23.29 -17.31 -8.62
C ALA A 207 -24.38 -16.23 -8.44
N ALA A 208 -25.60 -16.58 -8.03
CA ALA A 208 -26.65 -15.62 -7.74
C ALA A 208 -26.32 -14.73 -6.53
N ASN A 209 -25.71 -15.29 -5.48
CA ASN A 209 -25.27 -14.52 -4.32
C ASN A 209 -24.10 -13.59 -4.65
N LEU A 210 -23.10 -14.07 -5.41
CA LEU A 210 -21.99 -13.27 -5.92
C LEU A 210 -22.50 -12.13 -6.82
N ARG A 211 -23.40 -12.45 -7.76
CA ARG A 211 -24.03 -11.46 -8.65
C ARG A 211 -24.79 -10.38 -7.86
N LYS A 212 -25.50 -10.77 -6.80
CA LYS A 212 -26.21 -9.84 -5.92
C LYS A 212 -25.24 -8.92 -5.16
N GLN A 213 -24.18 -9.47 -4.55
CA GLN A 213 -23.18 -8.65 -3.85
C GLN A 213 -22.47 -7.69 -4.81
N PHE A 214 -22.09 -8.16 -6.00
CA PHE A 214 -21.48 -7.32 -7.02
C PHE A 214 -22.43 -6.21 -7.50
N SER A 215 -23.71 -6.53 -7.71
CA SER A 215 -24.73 -5.54 -8.09
C SER A 215 -24.92 -4.48 -7.01
N ASN A 216 -24.93 -4.87 -5.73
CA ASN A 216 -25.04 -3.94 -4.61
C ASN A 216 -23.80 -3.03 -4.50
N LEU A 217 -22.61 -3.60 -4.67
CA LEU A 217 -21.35 -2.84 -4.72
C LEU A 217 -21.37 -1.83 -5.86
N MET A 218 -21.77 -2.24 -7.05
CA MET A 218 -21.84 -1.35 -8.21
C MET A 218 -22.84 -0.22 -8.00
N MET A 219 -23.99 -0.50 -7.38
CA MET A 219 -24.96 0.51 -7.00
C MET A 219 -24.37 1.51 -5.98
N ALA A 220 -23.66 1.02 -4.96
CA ALA A 220 -22.99 1.87 -3.97
C ALA A 220 -21.89 2.74 -4.59
N ILE A 221 -21.10 2.21 -5.52
CA ILE A 221 -20.06 2.97 -6.22
C ILE A 221 -20.67 4.02 -7.15
N SER A 222 -21.85 3.74 -7.73
CA SER A 222 -22.54 4.66 -8.65
C SER A 222 -23.19 5.85 -7.93
N GLU A 223 -23.31 5.80 -6.61
CA GLU A 223 -23.76 6.94 -5.80
C GLU A 223 -22.76 8.10 -5.95
N GLU A 224 -23.20 9.25 -6.46
CA GLU A 224 -22.35 10.41 -6.75
C GLU A 224 -21.44 10.81 -5.57
N ARG A 225 -21.99 10.73 -4.35
CA ARG A 225 -21.28 11.06 -3.10
C ARG A 225 -20.06 10.17 -2.85
N ILE A 226 -20.05 8.96 -3.39
CA ILE A 226 -18.97 7.98 -3.27
C ILE A 226 -18.11 7.97 -4.54
N PHE A 227 -18.75 8.04 -5.71
CA PHE A 227 -18.09 8.04 -7.01
C PHE A 227 -17.09 9.19 -7.16
N TYR A 228 -17.50 10.44 -6.90
CA TYR A 228 -16.63 11.60 -7.15
C TYR A 228 -15.36 11.60 -6.27
N PRO A 229 -15.42 11.33 -4.94
CA PRO A 229 -14.20 11.18 -4.14
C PRO A 229 -13.32 10.00 -4.56
N LEU A 230 -13.90 8.85 -4.93
CA LEU A 230 -13.15 7.70 -5.44
C LEU A 230 -12.42 8.05 -6.74
N ALA A 231 -13.14 8.64 -7.70
CA ALA A 231 -12.58 9.06 -8.98
C ALA A 231 -11.45 10.08 -8.76
N TRP A 232 -11.64 11.06 -7.87
CA TRP A 232 -10.61 12.06 -7.57
C TRP A 232 -9.34 11.41 -7.02
N ILE A 233 -9.42 10.58 -5.99
CA ILE A 233 -8.21 9.99 -5.39
C ILE A 233 -7.53 9.01 -6.36
N MET A 234 -8.28 8.17 -7.08
CA MET A 234 -7.72 7.22 -8.04
C MET A 234 -7.01 7.96 -9.19
N THR A 235 -7.68 8.94 -9.81
CA THR A 235 -7.05 9.77 -10.86
C THR A 235 -5.85 10.56 -10.34
N SER A 236 -5.89 11.03 -9.09
CA SER A 236 -4.77 11.77 -8.49
C SER A 236 -3.49 10.94 -8.31
N PHE A 237 -3.62 9.61 -8.19
CA PHE A 237 -2.47 8.70 -8.21
C PHE A 237 -2.09 8.36 -9.64
N ALA A 238 -3.05 8.03 -10.50
CA ALA A 238 -2.83 7.54 -11.86
C ALA A 238 -2.11 8.53 -12.78
N VAL A 239 -2.43 9.82 -12.68
CA VAL A 239 -1.94 10.86 -13.62
C VAL A 239 -0.47 11.24 -13.38
N VAL A 240 0.06 11.02 -12.17
CA VAL A 240 1.43 11.41 -11.83
C VAL A 240 2.40 10.33 -12.31
N PRO A 241 3.31 10.58 -13.26
CA PRO A 241 4.24 9.57 -13.74
C PRO A 241 5.37 9.34 -12.72
N ILE A 242 5.23 8.35 -11.84
CA ILE A 242 6.19 8.12 -10.75
C ILE A 242 7.51 7.57 -11.32
N LEU A 243 8.65 8.20 -11.01
CA LEU A 243 9.98 7.76 -11.43
C LEU A 243 10.75 6.98 -10.35
N SER A 244 10.05 6.18 -9.53
CA SER A 244 10.63 5.55 -8.33
C SER A 244 11.80 4.60 -8.62
N GLY A 245 11.72 3.78 -9.67
CA GLY A 245 12.81 2.87 -10.03
C GLY A 245 14.02 3.61 -10.58
N THR A 246 13.77 4.65 -11.39
CA THR A 246 14.81 5.55 -11.91
C THR A 246 15.54 6.27 -10.79
N MET A 247 14.81 6.83 -9.83
CA MET A 247 15.38 7.51 -8.67
C MET A 247 16.16 6.55 -7.76
N PHE A 248 15.66 5.33 -7.56
CA PHE A 248 16.38 4.31 -6.79
C PHE A 248 17.71 3.92 -7.44
N CYS A 249 17.73 3.70 -8.76
CA CYS A 249 18.97 3.44 -9.49
C CYS A 249 19.92 4.65 -9.46
N PHE A 250 19.42 5.88 -9.58
CA PHE A 250 20.24 7.09 -9.43
C PHE A 250 20.92 7.16 -8.05
N GLN A 251 20.16 6.94 -6.97
CA GLN A 251 20.69 6.94 -5.60
C GLN A 251 21.73 5.82 -5.36
N THR A 252 21.50 4.62 -5.91
CA THR A 252 22.31 3.44 -5.61
C THR A 252 23.50 3.23 -6.56
N GLN A 253 23.36 3.56 -7.85
CA GLN A 253 24.36 3.31 -8.89
C GLN A 253 25.21 4.56 -9.18
N TYR A 254 24.58 5.73 -9.28
CA TYR A 254 25.28 6.98 -9.59
C TYR A 254 25.85 7.64 -8.33
N LEU A 255 25.00 7.95 -7.34
CA LEU A 255 25.44 8.54 -6.07
C LEU A 255 26.13 7.52 -5.14
N LYS A 256 26.00 6.22 -5.43
CA LYS A 256 26.60 5.11 -4.66
C LYS A 256 26.29 5.16 -3.17
N LEU A 257 25.07 5.59 -2.82
CA LEU A 257 24.66 5.69 -1.42
C LEU A 257 24.51 4.32 -0.77
N ASP A 258 24.84 4.29 0.51
CA ASP A 258 24.73 3.07 1.31
C ASP A 258 23.25 2.63 1.43
N PRO A 259 22.98 1.31 1.37
CA PRO A 259 21.63 0.77 1.60
C PRO A 259 21.01 1.19 2.94
N SER A 260 21.85 1.44 3.95
CA SER A 260 21.43 1.92 5.27
C SER A 260 20.82 3.33 5.19
N ILE A 261 21.37 4.23 4.40
CA ILE A 261 20.85 5.60 4.21
C ILE A 261 19.49 5.53 3.51
N ILE A 262 19.37 4.68 2.49
CA ILE A 262 18.10 4.47 1.78
C ILE A 262 17.06 3.86 2.74
N GLY A 263 17.43 2.85 3.52
CA GLY A 263 16.55 2.28 4.55
C GLY A 263 16.11 3.31 5.60
N LEU A 264 17.06 4.09 6.14
CA LEU A 264 16.79 5.15 7.11
C LEU A 264 15.92 6.26 6.54
N SER A 265 16.08 6.62 5.26
CA SER A 265 15.20 7.61 4.61
C SER A 265 13.73 7.13 4.63
N LYS A 266 13.49 5.84 4.37
CA LYS A 266 12.15 5.26 4.44
C LYS A 266 11.62 5.24 5.88
N VAL A 267 12.48 5.04 6.87
CA VAL A 267 12.13 5.18 8.30
C VAL A 267 11.65 6.61 8.61
N VAL A 268 12.39 7.63 8.15
CA VAL A 268 11.98 9.04 8.31
C VAL A 268 10.61 9.29 7.66
N GLY A 269 10.38 8.75 6.46
CA GLY A 269 9.08 8.79 5.81
C GLY A 269 7.96 8.18 6.66
N GLN A 270 8.17 6.99 7.24
CA GLN A 270 7.17 6.35 8.12
C GLN A 270 6.91 7.13 9.41
N VAL A 271 7.93 7.75 10.00
CA VAL A 271 7.76 8.66 11.15
C VAL A 271 6.91 9.88 10.76
N MET A 272 7.09 10.40 9.55
CA MET A 272 6.24 11.49 9.04
C MET A 272 4.79 11.04 8.87
N VAL A 273 4.53 9.85 8.31
CA VAL A 273 3.16 9.31 8.18
C VAL A 273 2.48 9.19 9.55
N LEU A 274 3.18 8.67 10.55
CA LEU A 274 2.69 8.57 11.93
C LEU A 274 2.38 9.96 12.51
N SER A 275 3.32 10.89 12.37
CA SER A 275 3.16 12.28 12.85
C SER A 275 1.96 12.97 12.20
N LEU A 276 1.80 12.86 10.88
CA LEU A 276 0.67 13.41 10.13
C LEU A 276 -0.66 12.75 10.52
N THR A 277 -0.66 11.44 10.79
CA THR A 277 -1.84 10.70 11.28
C THR A 277 -2.29 11.19 12.65
N VAL A 278 -1.35 11.40 13.58
CA VAL A 278 -1.63 11.97 14.91
C VAL A 278 -2.14 13.41 14.78
N LEU A 279 -1.50 14.21 13.93
CA LEU A 279 -1.90 15.59 13.65
C LEU A 279 -3.31 15.66 13.04
N TYR A 280 -3.65 14.72 12.16
CA TYR A 280 -4.98 14.59 11.57
C TYR A 280 -6.06 14.33 12.62
N ASN A 281 -5.82 13.34 13.48
CA ASN A 281 -6.77 12.96 14.53
C ASN A 281 -6.98 14.07 15.57
N ARG A 282 -5.96 14.90 15.83
CA ARG A 282 -6.05 16.01 16.80
C ARG A 282 -6.65 17.28 16.21
N TYR A 283 -6.22 17.70 15.02
CA TYR A 283 -6.50 19.03 14.48
C TYR A 283 -7.04 19.02 13.04
N LEU A 284 -6.43 18.28 12.11
CA LEU A 284 -6.76 18.43 10.67
C LEU A 284 -8.14 17.90 10.30
N LYS A 285 -8.72 16.98 11.09
CA LYS A 285 -10.07 16.45 10.87
C LYS A 285 -11.19 17.51 10.94
N ARG A 286 -10.91 18.69 11.52
CA ARG A 286 -11.83 19.84 11.61
C ARG A 286 -11.84 20.68 10.35
N ILE A 287 -10.82 20.56 9.51
CA ILE A 287 -10.70 21.30 8.26
C ILE A 287 -11.59 20.62 7.21
N PRO A 288 -12.34 21.36 6.37
CA PRO A 288 -13.11 20.76 5.29
C PRO A 288 -12.20 19.94 4.35
N LEU A 289 -12.66 18.76 3.96
CA LEU A 289 -11.84 17.79 3.21
C LEU A 289 -11.22 18.39 1.94
N ARG A 290 -11.98 19.17 1.17
CA ARG A 290 -11.49 19.81 -0.06
C ARG A 290 -10.25 20.67 0.17
N HIS A 291 -10.25 21.48 1.24
CA HIS A 291 -9.13 22.37 1.58
C HIS A 291 -7.93 21.58 2.11
N LEU A 292 -8.18 20.59 2.96
CA LEU A 292 -7.14 19.71 3.47
C LEU A 292 -6.41 19.00 2.32
N ILE A 293 -7.17 18.40 1.41
CA ILE A 293 -6.62 17.64 0.29
C ILE A 293 -5.92 18.54 -0.73
N ALA A 294 -6.40 19.76 -0.96
CA ALA A 294 -5.70 20.75 -1.78
C ALA A 294 -4.30 21.06 -1.21
N GLY A 295 -4.20 21.31 0.10
CA GLY A 295 -2.93 21.54 0.77
C GLY A 295 -1.99 20.33 0.73
N VAL A 296 -2.53 19.12 0.96
CA VAL A 296 -1.77 17.87 0.90
C VAL A 296 -1.22 17.61 -0.51
N GLN A 297 -2.02 17.87 -1.56
CA GLN A 297 -1.60 17.66 -2.94
C GLN A 297 -0.55 18.71 -3.38
N MET A 298 -0.67 19.96 -2.93
CA MET A 298 0.38 20.98 -3.13
C MET A 298 1.69 20.57 -2.45
N LEU A 299 1.62 20.13 -1.19
CA LEU A 299 2.80 19.67 -0.45
C LEU A 299 3.44 18.45 -1.13
N TYR A 300 2.63 17.53 -1.67
CA TYR A 300 3.11 16.40 -2.46
C TYR A 300 3.89 16.84 -3.70
N ALA A 301 3.37 17.81 -4.47
CA ALA A 301 4.07 18.33 -5.65
C ALA A 301 5.40 19.00 -5.29
N VAL A 302 5.44 19.77 -4.19
CA VAL A 302 6.69 20.36 -3.66
C VAL A 302 7.68 19.29 -3.21
N ALA A 303 7.21 18.23 -2.55
CA ALA A 303 8.06 17.13 -2.13
C ALA A 303 8.65 16.37 -3.34
N VAL A 304 7.89 16.15 -4.40
CA VAL A 304 8.42 15.59 -5.66
C VAL A 304 9.46 16.52 -6.29
N LEU A 305 9.21 17.83 -6.27
CA LEU A 305 10.16 18.81 -6.78
C LEU A 305 11.49 18.82 -6.00
N SER A 306 11.49 18.40 -4.72
CA SER A 306 12.73 18.29 -3.93
C SER A 306 13.72 17.26 -4.51
N ASP A 307 13.26 16.26 -5.25
CA ASP A 307 14.14 15.32 -5.96
C ASP A 307 14.98 16.04 -7.04
N LEU A 308 14.46 17.12 -7.61
CA LEU A 308 15.20 17.94 -8.58
C LEU A 308 16.42 18.62 -7.95
N VAL A 309 16.30 19.03 -6.68
CA VAL A 309 17.39 19.63 -5.90
C VAL A 309 18.54 18.63 -5.76
N LEU A 310 18.22 17.36 -5.49
CA LEU A 310 19.20 16.29 -5.39
C LEU A 310 19.82 15.95 -6.75
N VAL A 311 19.02 15.76 -7.81
CA VAL A 311 19.55 15.33 -9.11
C VAL A 311 20.44 16.41 -9.73
N LYS A 312 20.09 17.69 -9.58
CA LYS A 312 20.94 18.81 -10.00
C LYS A 312 22.10 19.11 -9.04
N GLN A 313 22.21 18.37 -7.93
CA GLN A 313 23.24 18.58 -6.90
C GLN A 313 23.23 20.01 -6.31
N ILE A 314 22.07 20.68 -6.32
CA ILE A 314 21.89 22.03 -5.74
C ILE A 314 22.07 21.97 -4.22
N ASN A 315 21.73 20.83 -3.61
CA ASN A 315 21.98 20.58 -2.19
C ASN A 315 23.45 20.77 -1.80
N LEU A 316 24.40 20.40 -2.67
CA LEU A 316 25.83 20.62 -2.42
C LEU A 316 26.19 22.10 -2.48
N MET A 317 25.55 22.88 -3.37
CA MET A 317 25.73 24.34 -3.40
C MET A 317 25.23 25.01 -2.11
N LEU A 318 24.25 24.40 -1.44
CA LEU A 318 23.74 24.82 -0.13
C LEU A 318 24.56 24.25 1.04
N GLY A 319 25.64 23.49 0.77
CA GLY A 319 26.48 22.86 1.79
C GLY A 319 25.90 21.60 2.43
N ILE A 320 24.85 21.01 1.85
CA ILE A 320 24.17 19.81 2.37
C ILE A 320 24.65 18.56 1.61
N PRO A 321 25.32 17.60 2.29
CA PRO A 321 25.72 16.33 1.69
C PRO A 321 24.55 15.52 1.12
N ASN A 322 24.82 14.71 0.09
CA ASN A 322 23.81 13.89 -0.59
C ASN A 322 23.12 12.91 0.37
N GLU A 323 23.88 12.35 1.30
CA GLU A 323 23.43 11.41 2.33
C GLU A 323 22.35 12.03 3.22
N ILE A 324 22.60 13.26 3.68
CA ILE A 324 21.68 14.01 4.56
C ILE A 324 20.43 14.43 3.78
N HIS A 325 20.60 14.93 2.56
CA HIS A 325 19.47 15.29 1.72
C HIS A 325 18.56 14.08 1.43
N VAL A 326 19.14 12.93 1.07
CA VAL A 326 18.38 11.70 0.82
C VAL A 326 17.70 11.20 2.08
N LEU A 327 18.39 11.21 3.22
CA LEU A 327 17.83 10.82 4.51
C LEU A 327 16.56 11.62 4.86
N CYS A 328 16.57 12.93 4.63
CA CYS A 328 15.49 13.82 5.04
C CYS A 328 14.36 13.94 4.00
N PHE A 329 14.70 14.03 2.70
CA PHE A 329 13.75 14.46 1.68
C PHE A 329 13.24 13.34 0.76
N SER A 330 14.03 12.29 0.53
CA SER A 330 13.71 11.28 -0.51
C SER A 330 12.43 10.47 -0.26
N ALA A 331 11.99 10.36 1.00
CA ALA A 331 10.78 9.63 1.37
C ALA A 331 9.57 10.55 1.58
N LEU A 332 9.72 11.88 1.47
CA LEU A 332 8.64 12.82 1.79
C LEU A 332 7.44 12.66 0.85
N ALA A 333 7.69 12.61 -0.46
CA ALA A 333 6.62 12.49 -1.45
C ALA A 333 5.81 11.20 -1.22
N GLU A 334 6.48 10.08 -0.97
CA GLU A 334 5.82 8.80 -0.68
C GLU A 334 4.99 8.87 0.61
N ALA A 335 5.53 9.45 1.67
CA ALA A 335 4.84 9.56 2.94
C ALA A 335 3.63 10.52 2.89
N ILE A 336 3.71 11.63 2.13
CA ILE A 336 2.55 12.51 1.89
C ILE A 336 1.47 11.77 1.07
N ALA A 337 1.87 11.01 0.06
CA ALA A 337 0.94 10.20 -0.73
C ALA A 337 0.26 9.11 0.12
N GLN A 338 0.99 8.45 1.01
CA GLN A 338 0.42 7.50 1.97
C GLN A 338 -0.57 8.18 2.93
N PHE A 339 -0.22 9.35 3.48
CA PHE A 339 -1.12 10.13 4.33
C PHE A 339 -2.41 10.53 3.61
N LYS A 340 -2.33 10.90 2.32
CA LYS A 340 -3.50 11.28 1.49
C LYS A 340 -4.59 10.20 1.48
N VAL A 341 -4.24 8.93 1.63
CA VAL A 341 -5.21 7.81 1.65
C VAL A 341 -6.08 7.82 2.91
N LEU A 342 -5.58 8.32 4.03
CA LEU A 342 -6.26 8.25 5.33
C LEU A 342 -7.58 9.06 5.37
N PRO A 343 -7.63 10.36 5.00
CA PRO A 343 -8.88 11.12 4.98
C PRO A 343 -9.98 10.48 4.10
N PHE A 344 -9.60 9.91 2.96
CA PHE A 344 -10.52 9.20 2.07
C PHE A 344 -11.01 7.87 2.66
N SER A 345 -10.13 7.15 3.37
CA SER A 345 -10.51 5.95 4.11
C SER A 345 -11.58 6.26 5.16
N VAL A 346 -11.43 7.38 5.88
CA VAL A 346 -12.42 7.85 6.86
C VAL A 346 -13.72 8.27 6.17
N LEU A 347 -13.64 9.05 5.10
CA LEU A 347 -14.80 9.48 4.30
C LEU A 347 -15.62 8.28 3.80
N LEU A 348 -14.98 7.33 3.11
CA LEU A 348 -15.66 6.19 2.54
C LEU A 348 -16.32 5.34 3.61
N SER A 349 -15.62 5.06 4.71
CA SER A 349 -16.22 4.36 5.87
C SER A 349 -17.45 5.07 6.45
N SER A 350 -17.64 6.36 6.17
CA SER A 350 -18.80 7.14 6.60
C SER A 350 -19.97 7.18 5.63
N LEU A 351 -19.68 7.00 4.34
CA LEU A 351 -20.69 7.00 3.30
C LEU A 351 -21.14 5.57 2.92
N CYS A 352 -20.37 4.54 3.30
CA CYS A 352 -20.70 3.16 2.96
C CYS A 352 -22.11 2.76 3.44
N PRO A 353 -22.97 2.23 2.55
CA PRO A 353 -24.24 1.64 2.96
C PRO A 353 -24.00 0.37 3.78
N PRO A 354 -24.94 0.02 4.69
CA PRO A 354 -24.80 -1.14 5.54
C PRO A 354 -24.73 -2.44 4.72
N GLY A 355 -23.70 -3.26 4.97
CA GLY A 355 -23.51 -4.56 4.31
C GLY A 355 -22.66 -4.55 3.04
N CYS A 356 -22.11 -3.39 2.65
CA CYS A 356 -21.16 -3.27 1.52
C CYS A 356 -19.79 -2.71 1.95
N GLU A 357 -19.53 -2.54 3.24
CA GLU A 357 -18.37 -1.78 3.74
C GLU A 357 -17.04 -2.43 3.36
N GLY A 358 -16.90 -3.74 3.60
CA GLY A 358 -15.69 -4.50 3.28
C GLY A 358 -15.42 -4.53 1.77
N SER A 359 -16.47 -4.77 0.98
CA SER A 359 -16.39 -4.80 -0.48
C SER A 359 -16.04 -3.42 -1.09
N LEU A 360 -16.64 -2.34 -0.59
CA LEU A 360 -16.35 -0.97 -1.05
C LEU A 360 -14.92 -0.54 -0.64
N PHE A 361 -14.47 -0.90 0.56
CA PHE A 361 -13.10 -0.63 0.99
C PHE A 361 -12.07 -1.47 0.20
N ALA A 362 -12.39 -2.73 -0.13
CA ALA A 362 -11.57 -3.55 -1.01
C ALA A 362 -11.48 -2.97 -2.43
N PHE A 363 -12.59 -2.44 -2.96
CA PHE A 363 -12.60 -1.70 -4.24
C PHE A 363 -11.73 -0.45 -4.18
N PHE A 364 -11.89 0.36 -3.13
CA PHE A 364 -11.09 1.55 -2.91
C PHE A 364 -9.58 1.23 -2.87
N THR A 365 -9.16 0.28 -2.05
CA THR A 365 -7.74 -0.07 -1.91
C THR A 365 -7.16 -0.70 -3.19
N SER A 366 -7.92 -1.53 -3.91
CA SER A 366 -7.47 -2.02 -5.23
C SER A 366 -7.42 -0.94 -6.29
N GLY A 367 -8.38 -0.01 -6.29
CA GLY A 367 -8.38 1.13 -7.19
C GLY A 367 -7.12 1.98 -7.03
N LEU A 368 -6.67 2.19 -5.78
CA LEU A 368 -5.42 2.89 -5.50
C LEU A 368 -4.19 2.12 -5.98
N VAL A 369 -4.12 0.81 -5.75
CA VAL A 369 -3.03 -0.04 -6.26
C VAL A 369 -2.97 0.01 -7.78
N PHE A 370 -4.12 -0.15 -8.45
CA PHE A 370 -4.21 -0.06 -9.90
C PHE A 370 -3.74 1.30 -10.42
N SER A 371 -4.17 2.38 -9.76
CA SER A 371 -3.76 3.74 -10.10
C SER A 371 -2.25 3.94 -9.93
N ALA A 372 -1.65 3.38 -8.87
CA ALA A 372 -0.20 3.42 -8.64
C ALA A 372 0.58 2.61 -9.69
N ILE A 373 0.06 1.45 -10.12
CA ILE A 373 0.65 0.67 -11.22
C ILE A 373 0.61 1.46 -12.53
N LEU A 374 -0.54 2.05 -12.86
CA LEU A 374 -0.70 2.86 -14.08
C LEU A 374 0.26 4.06 -14.08
N SER A 375 0.34 4.75 -12.96
CA SER A 375 1.30 5.82 -12.70
C SER A 375 2.75 5.37 -12.88
N GLY A 376 3.11 4.19 -12.37
CA GLY A 376 4.43 3.61 -12.53
C GLY A 376 4.74 3.22 -13.98
N VAL A 377 3.75 2.74 -14.75
CA VAL A 377 3.88 2.46 -16.19
C VAL A 377 4.02 3.75 -17.00
N PHE A 378 3.28 4.82 -16.65
CA PHE A 378 3.49 6.14 -17.24
C PHE A 378 4.87 6.71 -16.92
N GLY A 379 5.37 6.50 -15.70
CA GLY A 379 6.75 6.85 -15.33
C GLY A 379 7.79 6.10 -16.15
N VAL A 380 7.56 4.82 -16.43
CA VAL A 380 8.40 4.03 -17.35
C VAL A 380 8.36 4.62 -18.76
N GLY A 381 7.17 4.89 -19.30
CA GLY A 381 7.01 5.48 -20.64
C GLY A 381 7.65 6.87 -20.75
N LEU A 382 7.59 7.68 -19.68
CA LEU A 382 8.26 8.96 -19.61
C LEU A 382 9.79 8.81 -19.59
N SER A 383 10.30 7.88 -18.76
CA SER A 383 11.72 7.60 -18.63
C SER A 383 12.33 7.08 -19.94
N THR A 384 11.62 6.22 -20.68
CA THR A 384 12.04 5.74 -22.00
C THR A 384 11.99 6.83 -23.06
N LEU A 385 10.94 7.67 -23.09
CA LEU A 385 10.81 8.77 -24.05
C LEU A 385 11.92 9.81 -23.91
N ILE A 386 12.31 10.09 -22.66
CA ILE A 386 13.36 11.06 -22.32
C ILE A 386 14.78 10.42 -22.41
N GLY A 387 14.85 9.10 -22.62
CA GLY A 387 16.11 8.39 -22.86
C GLY A 387 16.97 8.17 -21.61
N VAL A 388 16.37 8.07 -20.41
CA VAL A 388 17.14 7.85 -19.17
C VAL A 388 17.67 6.41 -19.15
N SER A 389 18.97 6.26 -18.90
CA SER A 389 19.64 4.96 -18.80
C SER A 389 20.34 4.81 -17.45
N SER A 390 20.81 3.60 -17.13
CA SER A 390 21.64 3.37 -15.93
C SER A 390 22.99 4.09 -15.98
N VAL A 391 23.43 4.50 -17.18
CA VAL A 391 24.73 5.14 -17.42
C VAL A 391 24.60 6.66 -17.53
N ASP A 392 23.50 7.14 -18.11
CA ASP A 392 23.24 8.57 -18.31
C ASP A 392 21.89 9.00 -17.70
N TYR A 393 21.99 9.89 -16.71
CA TYR A 393 20.88 10.52 -16.00
C TYR A 393 20.72 12.01 -16.33
N SER A 394 21.41 12.52 -17.37
CA SER A 394 21.41 13.95 -17.74
C SER A 394 20.01 14.53 -17.97
N THR A 395 19.08 13.71 -18.44
CA THR A 395 17.70 14.10 -18.76
C THR A 395 16.70 13.83 -17.62
N LEU A 396 17.12 13.21 -16.51
CA LEU A 396 16.29 12.96 -15.32
C LEU A 396 15.67 14.24 -14.72
N PRO A 397 16.37 15.40 -14.66
CA PRO A 397 15.77 16.65 -14.19
C PRO A 397 14.49 17.06 -14.96
N LEU A 398 14.45 16.82 -16.28
CA LEU A 398 13.27 17.09 -17.10
C LEU A 398 12.12 16.16 -16.72
N GLY A 399 12.40 14.88 -16.50
CA GLY A 399 11.41 13.90 -16.04
C GLY A 399 10.79 14.28 -14.68
N ILE A 400 11.61 14.70 -13.72
CA ILE A 400 11.14 15.14 -12.39
C ILE A 400 10.29 16.41 -12.50
N LEU A 401 10.70 17.37 -13.34
CA LEU A 401 9.90 18.58 -13.59
C LEU A 401 8.52 18.21 -14.14
N LEU A 402 8.45 17.35 -15.16
CA LEU A 402 7.18 16.87 -15.71
C LEU A 402 6.35 16.09 -14.67
N GLN A 403 6.99 15.27 -13.84
CA GLN A 403 6.32 14.58 -12.73
C GLN A 403 5.72 15.57 -11.72
N SER A 404 6.47 16.61 -11.34
CA SER A 404 5.99 17.65 -10.40
C SER A 404 4.82 18.47 -10.98
N LEU A 405 4.84 18.78 -12.27
CA LEU A 405 3.72 19.45 -12.95
C LEU A 405 2.49 18.54 -13.00
N ALA A 406 2.69 17.26 -13.32
CA ALA A 406 1.61 16.27 -13.27
C ALA A 406 1.04 16.08 -11.86
N ALA A 407 1.86 16.22 -10.82
CA ALA A 407 1.41 16.20 -9.42
C ALA A 407 0.50 17.38 -9.05
N LEU A 408 0.51 18.49 -9.80
CA LEU A 408 -0.42 19.60 -9.59
C LEU A 408 -1.76 19.43 -10.32
N LEU A 409 -1.81 18.62 -11.39
CA LEU A 409 -3.02 18.41 -12.20
C LEU A 409 -4.28 18.03 -11.39
N PRO A 410 -4.21 17.17 -10.34
CA PRO A 410 -5.39 16.79 -9.57
C PRO A 410 -6.10 17.96 -8.86
N LEU A 411 -5.43 19.10 -8.69
CA LEU A 411 -6.04 20.32 -8.17
C LEU A 411 -7.06 20.92 -9.14
N GLY A 412 -6.90 20.70 -10.45
CA GLY A 412 -7.81 21.22 -11.48
C GLY A 412 -9.24 20.66 -11.37
N TRP A 413 -9.40 19.45 -10.86
CA TRP A 413 -10.71 18.81 -10.63
C TRP A 413 -11.02 18.59 -9.15
N ILE A 414 -10.46 19.41 -8.25
CA ILE A 414 -10.73 19.36 -6.80
C ILE A 414 -12.22 19.57 -6.44
N SER A 415 -13.01 20.12 -7.37
CA SER A 415 -14.47 20.29 -7.24
C SER A 415 -15.22 18.97 -7.05
N PHE A 416 -14.64 17.82 -7.46
CA PHE A 416 -15.19 16.48 -7.21
C PHE A 416 -15.22 16.12 -5.72
N LEU A 417 -14.47 16.83 -4.87
CA LEU A 417 -14.51 16.62 -3.43
C LEU A 417 -15.62 17.45 -2.77
N PRO A 418 -16.32 16.90 -1.75
CA PRO A 418 -17.37 17.63 -1.05
C PRO A 418 -16.82 18.87 -0.34
N GLU A 419 -17.53 19.99 -0.47
CA GLU A 419 -17.06 21.29 0.01
C GLU A 419 -17.09 21.44 1.54
N LYS A 420 -18.13 20.89 2.18
CA LYS A 420 -18.41 21.10 3.60
C LYS A 420 -18.21 19.87 4.49
N TRP A 421 -17.87 18.72 3.92
CA TRP A 421 -17.74 17.50 4.71
C TRP A 421 -16.53 17.60 5.67
N THR A 422 -16.79 17.31 6.94
CA THR A 422 -15.77 17.19 7.98
C THR A 422 -15.91 15.85 8.70
N ALA A 423 -14.80 15.27 9.16
CA ALA A 423 -14.82 13.93 9.75
C ALA A 423 -15.55 13.86 11.11
N ASP A 424 -15.79 15.01 11.78
CA ASP A 424 -16.50 15.09 13.05
C ASP A 424 -18.04 15.05 12.91
N GLU A 425 -18.61 15.30 11.72
CA GLU A 425 -20.07 15.30 11.48
C GLU A 425 -20.74 13.94 11.78
N LYS A 426 -19.97 12.85 11.73
CA LYS A 426 -20.46 11.49 12.03
C LYS A 426 -20.94 11.32 13.47
N VAL A 427 -20.53 12.20 14.40
CA VAL A 427 -20.97 12.15 15.81
C VAL A 427 -22.39 12.68 15.99
N VAL A 428 -22.92 13.47 15.06
CA VAL A 428 -24.23 14.14 15.19
C VAL A 428 -25.37 13.31 14.59
N MET A 429 -25.14 12.55 13.50
CA MET A 429 -26.21 11.77 12.84
C MET A 429 -26.55 10.42 13.51
N GLN A 430 -25.96 10.11 14.65
CA GLN A 430 -26.27 8.92 15.46
C GLN A 430 -26.85 9.27 16.85
N ARG A 431 -27.22 10.53 17.09
CA ARG A 431 -27.96 10.94 18.30
C ARG A 431 -29.41 11.20 17.99
#